data_AF-A0AAD6T560-F1
#
_entry.id   AF-A0AAD6T560-F1
#
_cell.length_a   1.000
_cell.length_b   1.000
_cell.length_c   1.000
_cell.angle_alpha   90.00
_cell.angle_beta   90.00
_cell.angle_gamma   90.00
#
_symmetry.space_group_name_H-M   'P 1'
#
loop_
_entity.id
_entity.type
_entity.pdbx_description
1 polymer ?
#
loop_
_entity_poly.entity_id
_entity_poly.type
_entity_poly.pdbx_seq_one_letter_code
_entity_poly.pdbx_strand_id
1 'polypeptide(L)' 'KSTTCFLYKSMHRAHHIGKYWLHIPQNEERATCTYCPGVMESLDHILLKCQSPGQTEI' A
#
# COMPACT_ATOMS: atom_id res chain seq x y z
N LYS A 1 -4.22 14.07 -11.55
CA LYS A 1 -2.88 14.00 -10.91
C LYS A 1 -1.91 13.34 -11.88
N SER A 2 -0.67 13.80 -12.02
CA SER A 2 0.28 13.28 -13.03
C SER A 2 0.78 11.87 -12.68
N THR A 3 0.85 10.97 -13.67
CA THR A 3 1.46 9.64 -13.57
C THR A 3 2.93 9.72 -13.14
N THR A 4 3.64 10.77 -13.53
CA THR A 4 5.03 11.02 -13.11
C THR A 4 5.16 11.16 -11.59
N CYS A 5 4.19 11.80 -10.93
CA CYS A 5 4.21 11.96 -9.48
C CYS A 5 4.05 10.61 -8.77
N PHE A 6 3.18 9.75 -9.29
CA PHE A 6 3.01 8.40 -8.77
C PHE A 6 4.31 7.60 -8.91
N LEU A 7 4.89 7.56 -10.11
CA LEU A 7 6.14 6.84 -10.38
C LEU A 7 7.30 7.35 -9.52
N TYR A 8 7.45 8.67 -9.39
CA TYR A 8 8.44 9.28 -8.52
C TYR A 8 8.29 8.78 -7.08
N LYS A 9 7.08 8.86 -6.50
CA LYS A 9 6.85 8.38 -5.13
C LYS A 9 7.11 6.88 -4.98
N SER A 10 6.80 6.10 -6.01
CA SER A 10 7.03 4.66 -6.03
C SER A 10 8.51 4.31 -5.99
N MET A 11 9.33 5.02 -6.79
CA MET A 11 10.79 4.84 -6.79
C MET A 11 11.43 5.30 -5.47
N HIS A 12 10.92 6.38 -4.89
CA HIS A 12 11.49 6.99 -3.67
C HIS A 12 10.88 6.49 -2.35
N ARG A 13 10.03 5.46 -2.38
CA ARG A 13 9.30 4.95 -1.19
C ARG A 13 8.56 6.06 -0.41
N ALA A 14 8.06 7.06 -1.13
CA ALA A 14 7.41 8.24 -0.56
C ALA A 14 5.89 8.08 -0.42
N HIS A 15 5.39 6.84 -0.50
CA HIS A 15 4.00 6.52 -0.21
C HIS A 15 3.86 6.14 1.25
N HIS A 16 2.78 6.59 1.89
CA HIS A 16 2.48 6.31 3.29
C HIS A 16 1.82 4.93 3.38
N ILE A 17 2.61 3.87 3.25
CA ILE A 17 2.14 2.47 3.25
C ILE A 17 3.05 1.57 4.09
N GLY A 18 2.51 0.48 4.60
CA GLY A 18 3.29 -0.55 5.29
C GLY A 18 4.05 -0.01 6.50
N LYS A 19 5.38 -0.17 6.46
CA LYS A 19 6.31 0.26 7.52
C LYS A 19 6.18 1.73 7.91
N TYR A 20 5.68 2.58 7.02
CA TYR A 20 5.42 3.97 7.35
C TYR A 20 4.47 4.10 8.55
N TRP A 21 3.48 3.23 8.71
CA TRP A 21 2.53 3.37 9.81
C TRP A 21 3.03 2.81 11.15
N LEU A 22 4.05 1.96 11.13
CA LEU A 22 4.56 1.28 12.34
C LEU A 22 5.21 2.20 13.37
N HIS A 23 5.62 3.41 12.97
CA HIS A 23 6.21 4.39 13.89
C HIS A 23 5.17 5.39 14.42
N ILE A 24 3.91 5.29 13.98
CA ILE A 24 2.81 6.16 14.38
C ILE A 24 1.92 5.36 15.33
N PRO A 25 1.94 5.66 16.64
CA PRO A 25 1.08 4.98 17.59
C PRO A 25 -0.41 5.07 17.19
N GLN A 26 -1.16 4.01 17.49
CA GLN A 26 -2.62 3.92 17.25
C GLN A 26 -3.03 3.87 15.77
N ASN A 27 -2.08 3.70 14.86
CA ASN A 27 -2.35 3.59 13.42
C ASN A 27 -1.62 2.40 12.78
N GLU A 28 -1.05 1.51 13.60
CA GLU A 28 -0.28 0.37 13.15
C GLU A 28 -1.13 -0.58 12.30
N GLU A 29 -2.45 -0.60 12.47
CA GLU A 29 -3.34 -1.41 11.64
C GLU A 29 -3.28 -1.03 10.16
N ARG A 30 -2.96 0.23 9.85
CA ARG A 30 -2.80 0.74 8.48
C ARG A 30 -1.52 0.23 7.80
N ALA A 31 -0.61 -0.37 8.55
CA ALA A 31 0.57 -1.02 7.98
C ALA A 31 0.21 -2.32 7.25
N THR A 32 -0.96 -2.89 7.52
CA THR A 32 -1.39 -4.19 7.00
C THR A 32 -2.60 -4.08 6.10
N CYS A 33 -2.73 -5.03 5.17
CA CYS A 33 -3.86 -5.08 4.27
C CYS A 33 -5.12 -5.55 5.01
N THR A 34 -6.24 -4.88 4.79
CA THR A 34 -7.54 -5.28 5.34
C THR A 34 -8.16 -6.47 4.60
N TYR A 35 -7.77 -6.68 3.33
CA TYR A 35 -8.29 -7.77 2.49
C TYR A 35 -7.39 -9.01 2.54
N CYS A 36 -6.10 -8.85 2.82
CA CYS A 36 -5.11 -9.93 2.86
C CYS A 36 -4.56 -10.07 4.29
N PRO A 37 -5.09 -11.00 5.09
CA PRO A 37 -4.72 -11.14 6.51
C PRO A 37 -3.22 -11.38 6.71
N GLY A 38 -2.61 -10.62 7.62
CA GLY A 38 -1.19 -10.76 7.98
C GLY A 38 -0.20 -10.25 6.93
N VAL A 39 -0.68 -9.64 5.84
CA VAL A 39 0.18 -9.09 4.79
C VAL A 39 0.44 -7.61 5.05
N MET A 40 1.73 -7.23 5.09
CA MET A 40 2.12 -5.83 5.17
C MET A 40 1.92 -5.12 3.83
N GLU A 41 1.35 -3.93 3.87
CA GLU A 41 1.09 -3.13 2.67
C GLU A 41 2.39 -2.71 1.99
N SER A 42 2.46 -2.96 0.68
CA SER A 42 3.57 -2.57 -0.19
C SER A 42 3.03 -2.30 -1.59
N LEU A 43 3.74 -1.53 -2.39
CA LEU A 43 3.30 -1.25 -3.77
C LEU A 43 3.16 -2.53 -4.61
N ASP A 44 4.06 -3.50 -4.42
CA ASP A 44 3.97 -4.81 -5.06
C ASP A 44 2.68 -5.54 -4.65
N HIS A 45 2.33 -5.50 -3.36
CA HIS A 45 1.08 -6.07 -2.88
C HIS A 45 -0.14 -5.36 -3.49
N ILE A 46 -0.24 -4.04 -3.29
CA ILE A 46 -1.39 -3.22 -3.71
C ILE A 46 -1.67 -3.38 -5.21
N LEU A 47 -0.62 -3.33 -6.03
CA LEU A 47 -0.78 -3.28 -7.49
C LEU A 47 -0.88 -4.66 -8.15
N LEU A 48 -0.28 -5.70 -7.58
CA LEU A 48 -0.10 -6.98 -8.28
C LEU A 48 -0.62 -8.21 -7.54
N LYS A 49 -0.82 -8.13 -6.21
CA LYS A 49 -1.10 -9.33 -5.38
C LYS A 49 -2.31 -9.19 -4.47
N CYS A 50 -2.85 -7.99 -4.32
CA CYS A 50 -3.96 -7.74 -3.40
C CYS A 50 -5.24 -8.43 -3.90
N GLN A 51 -6.00 -8.99 -2.96
CA GLN A 51 -7.29 -9.64 -3.21
C GLN A 51 -8.48 -8.67 -3.05
N SER A 52 -8.21 -7.36 -3.05
CA SER A 52 -9.26 -6.35 -3.06
C SER A 52 -10.14 -6.52 -4.30
N PRO A 53 -11.48 -6.40 -4.19
CA PRO A 53 -12.40 -6.58 -5.32
C PRO A 53 -12.08 -5.67 -6.51
N GLY A 54 -11.47 -4.50 -6.28
CA GLY A 54 -11.04 -3.60 -7.35
C GLY A 54 -9.97 -4.17 -8.29
N GLN A 55 -9.25 -5.23 -7.90
CA GLN A 55 -8.33 -5.94 -8.82
C GLN A 55 -9.05 -6.90 -9.77
N THR A 56 -10.24 -7.37 -9.40
CA THR A 56 -11.02 -8.32 -10.19
C THR A 56 -12.08 -7.67 -11.08
N GLU A 57 -12.35 -6.37 -10.91
CA GLU A 57 -13.47 -5.63 -11.54
C GLU A 57 -13.04 -4.70 -12.69
N ILE A 58 -12.10 -5.12 -13.56
CA ILE A 58 -11.63 -4.29 -14.70
C ILE A 58 -12.54 -4.45 -15.93
#